data_AF-A0A954I446-F1
#
_entry.id   AF-A0A954I446-F1
#
_cell.length_a   1.000
_cell.length_b   1.000
_cell.length_c   1.000
_cell.angle_alpha   90.00
_cell.angle_beta   90.00
_cell.angle_gamma   90.00
#
_symmetry.space_group_name_H-M   'P 1'
#
loop_
_entity.id
_entity.type
_entity.pdbx_description
1 polymer ?
#
loop_
_entity_poly.entity_id
_entity_poly.type
_entity_poly.pdbx_seq_one_letter_code
_entity_poly.pdbx_strand_id
1 'polypeptide(L)' 'YARAKLASKRCDLIVANEAVHGFGGDTNRAHLVSETGVLSLETMSKDALADHILSAALGIHHAPPQPHAPTQAHASGT' A
#
# COMPACT_ATOMS: atom_id res chain seq x y z
N TYR A 1 4.85 1.69 9.90
CA TYR A 1 5.23 0.36 9.38
C TYR A 1 5.01 0.17 7.88
N ALA A 2 3.89 0.60 7.30
CA ALA A 2 3.58 0.30 5.89
C ALA A 2 4.58 0.88 4.86
N ARG A 3 5.02 2.14 5.00
CA ARG A 3 6.03 2.73 4.08
C ARG A 3 7.37 1.98 4.04
N ALA A 4 7.86 1.50 5.19
CA ALA A 4 9.06 0.67 5.23
C ALA A 4 8.88 -0.66 4.48
N LYS A 5 7.66 -1.21 4.51
CA LYS A 5 7.32 -2.44 3.78
C LYS A 5 7.27 -2.21 2.25
N LEU A 6 6.83 -1.04 1.77
CA LEU A 6 6.81 -0.73 0.32
C LEU A 6 8.19 -0.93 -0.30
N ALA A 7 9.21 -0.28 0.27
CA ALA A 7 10.59 -0.38 -0.22
C ALA A 7 11.17 -1.80 -0.09
N SER A 8 10.97 -2.45 1.07
CA SER A 8 11.52 -3.79 1.30
C SER A 8 10.90 -4.89 0.41
N LYS A 9 9.63 -4.72 0.03
CA LYS A 9 8.87 -5.70 -0.77
C LYS A 9 8.84 -5.37 -2.25
N ARG A 10 9.39 -4.22 -2.67
CA ARG A 10 9.36 -3.72 -4.04
C ARG A 10 7.93 -3.71 -4.61
N CYS A 11 6.99 -3.22 -3.79
CA CYS A 11 5.60 -3.04 -4.19
C CYS A 11 5.34 -1.55 -4.45
N ASP A 12 4.40 -1.26 -5.35
CA ASP A 12 3.93 0.11 -5.64
C ASP A 12 2.72 0.51 -4.77
N LEU A 13 2.04 -0.47 -4.18
CA LEU A 13 0.89 -0.30 -3.29
C LEU A 13 0.94 -1.29 -2.13
N ILE A 14 0.66 -0.80 -0.92
CA ILE A 14 0.36 -1.60 0.25
C ILE A 14 -1.04 -1.26 0.75
N VAL A 15 -1.87 -2.29 0.89
CA VAL A 15 -3.13 -2.22 1.62
C VAL A 15 -2.86 -2.63 3.06
N ALA A 16 -2.88 -1.65 3.97
CA ALA A 16 -2.67 -1.87 5.39
C ALA A 16 -4.01 -1.86 6.13
N ASN A 17 -4.58 -3.03 6.38
CA ASN A 17 -5.81 -3.15 7.17
C ASN A 17 -5.54 -3.02 8.68
N GLU A 18 -6.52 -2.51 9.40
CA GLU A 18 -6.50 -2.49 10.86
C GLU A 18 -6.96 -3.85 11.41
N ALA A 19 -6.03 -4.58 12.05
CA ALA A 19 -6.27 -5.93 12.53
C ALA A 19 -7.45 -6.04 13.51
N VAL A 20 -7.73 -4.99 14.29
CA VAL A 20 -8.86 -4.91 15.23
C VAL A 20 -10.23 -4.93 14.53
N HIS A 21 -10.27 -4.63 13.24
CA HIS A 21 -11.49 -4.59 12.42
C HIS A 21 -11.50 -5.68 11.33
N GLY A 22 -10.44 -6.48 11.21
CA GLY A 22 -10.18 -7.31 10.03
C GLY A 22 -10.52 -8.80 10.16
N PHE A 23 -10.90 -9.29 11.34
CA PHE A 23 -11.12 -10.72 11.56
C PHE A 23 -12.60 -11.03 11.87
N GLY A 24 -13.25 -11.79 10.98
CA GLY A 24 -14.56 -12.40 11.20
C GLY A 24 -15.80 -11.58 10.81
N GLY A 25 -15.68 -10.28 10.53
CA GLY A 25 -16.80 -9.42 10.09
C GLY A 25 -16.78 -9.12 8.57
N ASP A 26 -17.88 -8.59 8.04
CA ASP A 26 -18.01 -8.22 6.61
C ASP A 26 -17.52 -6.82 6.26
N THR A 27 -17.06 -6.08 7.27
CA THR A 27 -16.49 -4.74 7.12
C THR A 27 -14.99 -4.75 7.42
N ASN A 28 -14.30 -3.75 6.92
CA ASN A 28 -12.87 -3.55 7.13
C ASN A 28 -12.54 -2.07 7.11
N ARG A 29 -11.40 -1.70 7.69
CA ARG A 29 -10.80 -0.35 7.66
C ARG A 29 -9.35 -0.51 7.20
N ALA A 30 -8.94 0.28 6.22
CA ALA A 30 -7.61 0.15 5.64
C ALA A 30 -7.01 1.49 5.21
N HIS A 31 -5.68 1.49 5.12
CA HIS A 31 -4.92 2.55 4.49
C HIS A 31 -4.31 2.03 3.19
N LEU A 32 -4.49 2.79 2.11
CA LEU A 32 -3.78 2.58 0.86
C LEU A 32 -2.49 3.39 0.90
N VAL A 33 -1.35 2.71 0.84
CA VAL A 33 -0.04 3.32 0.97
C VAL A 33 0.71 3.12 -0.33
N SER A 34 1.07 4.21 -0.99
CA SER A 34 1.89 4.25 -2.20
C SER A 34 3.12 5.13 -1.96
N GLU A 35 3.95 5.28 -2.99
CA GLU A 35 5.02 6.27 -2.99
C GLU A 35 4.47 7.71 -2.88
N THR A 36 3.35 7.99 -3.57
CA THR A 36 2.74 9.32 -3.62
C THR A 36 2.07 9.74 -2.32
N GLY A 37 1.68 8.80 -1.45
CA GLY A 37 1.00 9.16 -0.21
C GLY A 37 0.36 8.01 0.55
N VAL A 38 -0.43 8.40 1.54
CA VAL A 38 -1.29 7.50 2.32
C VAL A 38 -2.72 8.00 2.17
N LEU A 39 -3.62 7.16 1.68
CA LEU A 39 -5.05 7.40 1.69
C LEU A 39 -5.69 6.52 2.77
N SER A 40 -6.28 7.16 3.79
CA SER A 40 -7.01 6.47 4.85
C SER A 40 -8.47 6.33 4.45
N LEU A 41 -8.97 5.10 4.40
CA LEU A 41 -10.36 4.81 4.09
C LEU A 41 -11.17 4.67 5.38
N GLU A 42 -12.45 5.03 5.32
CA GLU A 42 -13.40 4.77 6.40
C GLU A 42 -13.72 3.27 6.52
N THR A 43 -14.39 2.86 7.60
CA THR A 43 -14.90 1.49 7.71
C THR A 43 -15.98 1.28 6.66
N MET A 44 -15.81 0.27 5.82
CA MET A 44 -16.72 -0.08 4.72
C MET A 44 -16.82 -1.59 4.56
N SER A 45 -17.73 -2.08 3.72
CA SER A 45 -17.80 -3.52 3.40
C SER A 45 -16.53 -3.98 2.68
N LYS A 46 -16.24 -5.29 2.74
CA LYS A 46 -15.12 -5.88 1.99
C LYS A 46 -15.24 -5.67 0.48
N ASP A 47 -16.46 -5.71 -0.05
CA ASP A 47 -16.71 -5.49 -1.48
C ASP A 47 -16.39 -4.04 -1.88
N ALA A 48 -16.89 -3.05 -1.12
CA ALA A 48 -16.57 -1.66 -1.36
C ALA A 48 -15.06 -1.39 -1.22
N LEU A 49 -14.40 -2.01 -0.24
CA LEU A 49 -12.95 -1.92 -0.09
C LEU A 49 -12.22 -2.53 -1.29
N ALA A 50 -12.70 -3.64 -1.85
CA ALA A 50 -12.12 -4.26 -3.04
C ALA A 50 -12.17 -3.31 -4.25
N ASP A 51 -13.27 -2.59 -4.44
CA ASP A 51 -13.39 -1.59 -5.52
C ASP A 51 -12.38 -0.45 -5.38
N HIS A 52 -12.15 0.04 -4.16
CA HIS A 52 -11.13 1.04 -3.88
C HIS A 52 -9.71 0.53 -4.16
N ILE A 53 -9.40 -0.72 -3.76
CA ILE A 53 -8.10 -1.35 -4.02
C ILE A 53 -7.87 -1.51 -5.52
N LEU A 54 -8.87 -2.02 -6.25
CA LEU A 54 -8.80 -2.21 -7.70
C LEU A 54 -8.56 -0.88 -8.42
N SER A 55 -9.32 0.15 -8.05
CA SER A 55 -9.17 1.49 -8.62
C SER A 55 -7.75 2.06 -8.41
N ALA A 56 -7.18 1.89 -7.21
CA ALA A 56 -5.82 2.32 -6.93
C ALA A 56 -4.77 1.54 -7.73
N ALA A 57 -4.92 0.22 -7.85
CA ALA A 57 -4.02 -0.63 -8.62
C ALA A 57 -4.04 -0.30 -10.12
N LEU A 58 -5.22 -0.03 -10.69
CA LEU A 58 -5.36 0.40 -12.07
C LEU A 58 -4.68 1.75 -12.33
N GLY A 59 -4.80 2.70 -11.39
CA GLY A 59 -4.11 3.99 -11.46
C GLY A 59 -2.59 3.85 -11.51
N ILE A 60 -2.03 2.85 -10.81
CA ILE A 60 -0.59 2.54 -10.86
C ILE A 60 -0.22 1.90 -12.19
N HIS A 61 -0.99 0.92 -12.67
CA HIS A 61 -0.68 0.21 -13.92
C HIS A 61 -0.70 1.12 -15.15
N HIS A 62 -1.56 2.14 -15.15
CA HIS A 62 -1.63 3.11 -16.23
C HIS A 62 -0.51 4.16 -16.18
N ALA A 63 0.15 4.34 -15.03
CA ALA A 63 1.31 5.21 -14.95
C ALA A 63 2.51 4.52 -15.62
N PRO A 64 3.34 5.24 -16.43
CA PRO A 64 4.53 4.64 -17.01
C PRO A 64 5.44 4.13 -15.89
N PRO A 65 6.07 2.95 -16.06
CA PRO A 65 6.88 2.33 -15.02
C PRO A 65 7.99 3.30 -14.60
N GLN A 66 7.97 3.72 -13.34
CA GLN A 66 9.03 4.56 -12.80
C GLN A 66 10.28 3.70 -12.59
N PRO A 67 11.46 4.09 -13.10
CA PRO A 67 12.69 3.38 -12.83
C PRO A 67 12.97 3.43 -11.32
N HIS A 68 12.93 2.27 -10.67
CA HIS A 68 13.27 2.14 -9.26
C HIS A 68 14.73 2.58 -9.05
N ALA A 69 14.95 3.64 -8.28
CA ALA A 69 16.28 4.11 -7.96
C ALA A 69 17.07 3.01 -7.22
N PRO A 70 18.35 2.77 -7.56
CA PRO A 70 19.15 1.76 -6.89
C PRO A 70 19.28 2.09 -5.40
N THR A 71 19.06 1.07 -4.57
CA THR A 71 19.30 1.09 -3.12
C THR A 71 20.70 1.64 -2.85
N GLN A 72 20.80 2.79 -2.17
CA GLN A 72 22.08 3.31 -1.72
C GLN A 72 22.67 2.31 -0.72
N ALA A 73 23.78 1.69 -1.10
CA ALA A 73 24.58 0.86 -0.22
C ALA A 73 25.11 1.73 0.93
N HIS A 74 24.74 1.38 2.16
CA HIS A 74 25.41 1.88 3.36
C HIS A 74 26.87 1.38 3.33
N ALA A 75 27.77 2.23 2.87
CA ALA A 75 29.18 2.10 3.16
C ALA A 75 29.44 2.66 4.56
N SER A 76 29.58 1.77 5.54
CA SER A 76 30.27 2.09 6.79
C SER A 76 31.67 1.51 6.68
N GLY A 77 32.65 2.39 6.47
CA GLY A 77 34.07 2.09 6.50
C GLY A 77 34.64 2.05 7.92
N THR A 78 35.73 1.28 8.01
CA THR A 78 36.88 1.31 8.96
C THR A 78 36.61 1.32 10.44
#